data_AF-A0A537GMC8-F1
#
_entry.id   AF-A0A537GMC8-F1
#
_cell.length_a   1.000
_cell.length_b   1.000
_cell.length_c   1.000
_cell.angle_alpha   90.00
_cell.angle_beta   90.00
_cell.angle_gamma   90.00
#
_symmetry.space_group_name_H-M   'P 1'
#
loop_
_entity.id
_entity.type
_entity.pdbx_description
1 polymer ?
#
loop_
_entity_poly.entity_id
_entity_poly.type
_entity_poly.pdbx_seq_one_letter_code
_entity_poly.pdbx_strand_id
1 'polypeptide(L)'
;KPSGIPEDLKVPVEIHGERMELSFADVMDLTRQAEEGLVAAGIKAEDSRYLRPNAATTNIVMSMSPRQLIHFFNLRCAPDAQWEIRDVAWSMYGAVSLAAPRVFGPLPAAEESEFVRKRVMLINELVQKQDAAFEKTPPGELFHLELSPQLDFSHPVESFVRRY
;
A
#
# COMPACT_ATOMS: atom_id res chain seq x y z
N LYS A 1 1.86 7.78 7.71
CA LYS A 1 0.87 8.01 8.79
C LYS A 1 -0.52 7.70 8.25
N PRO A 2 -1.45 7.15 9.05
CA PRO A 2 -2.85 7.02 8.67
C PRO A 2 -3.47 8.36 8.28
N SER A 3 -4.27 8.41 7.23
CA SER A 3 -4.91 9.65 6.74
C SER A 3 -5.87 10.28 7.76
N GLY A 4 -6.41 9.49 8.69
CA GLY A 4 -7.32 9.96 9.73
C GLY A 4 -6.65 10.65 10.93
N ILE A 5 -5.31 10.71 10.99
CA ILE A 5 -4.58 11.36 12.10
C ILE A 5 -4.04 12.72 11.61
N PRO A 6 -4.53 13.85 12.16
CA PRO A 6 -4.01 15.17 11.83
C PRO A 6 -2.52 15.28 12.17
N GLU A 7 -1.79 16.09 11.40
CA GLU A 7 -0.33 16.21 11.54
C GLU A 7 0.12 16.86 12.84
N ASP A 8 -0.64 17.85 13.26
CA ASP A 8 -0.43 18.68 14.44
C ASP A 8 -1.16 18.15 15.68
N LEU A 9 -1.90 17.04 15.55
CA LEU A 9 -2.59 16.44 16.68
C LEU A 9 -1.56 15.89 17.68
N LYS A 10 -1.53 16.53 18.84
CA LYS A 10 -0.83 16.04 20.03
C LYS A 10 -1.82 15.45 21.01
N VAL A 11 -1.38 14.41 21.69
CA VAL A 11 -2.16 13.77 22.76
C VAL A 11 -1.37 13.80 24.07
N PRO A 12 -2.04 14.08 25.20
CA PRO A 12 -1.43 13.98 26.52
C PRO A 12 -1.05 12.54 26.82
N VAL A 13 0.18 12.33 27.25
CA VAL A 13 0.67 11.06 27.79
C VAL A 13 1.38 11.31 29.12
N GLU A 14 1.38 10.29 29.98
CA GLU A 14 2.11 10.31 31.25
C GLU A 14 3.06 9.11 31.28
N ILE A 15 4.36 9.38 31.37
CA ILE A 15 5.43 8.37 31.39
C ILE A 15 6.15 8.51 32.73
N HIS A 16 6.03 7.49 33.59
CA HIS A 16 6.64 7.49 34.93
C HIS A 16 6.31 8.73 35.79
N GLY A 17 5.10 9.28 35.65
CA GLY A 17 4.65 10.47 36.39
C GLY A 17 4.99 11.81 35.73
N GLU A 18 5.77 11.81 34.64
CA GLU A 18 6.00 13.01 33.85
C GLU A 18 4.99 13.11 32.71
N ARG A 19 4.30 14.25 32.66
CA ARG A 19 3.31 14.55 31.63
C ARG A 19 3.94 15.26 30.45
N MET A 20 3.60 14.82 29.26
CA MET A 20 4.04 15.43 28.00
C MET A 20 2.96 15.26 26.93
N GLU A 21 3.07 16.05 25.88
CA GLU A 21 2.19 16.01 24.71
C GLU A 21 2.98 15.44 23.54
N LEU A 22 2.56 14.28 23.01
CA LEU A 22 3.23 13.63 21.89
C LEU A 22 2.33 13.61 20.66
N SER A 23 2.91 13.92 19.51
CA SER A 23 2.30 13.67 18.20
C SER A 23 2.61 12.24 17.71
N PHE A 24 1.95 11.83 16.62
CA PHE A 24 2.30 10.58 15.94
C PHE A 24 3.80 10.55 15.53
N ALA A 25 4.32 11.66 15.02
CA ALA A 25 5.71 11.76 14.60
C ALA A 25 6.67 11.61 15.79
N ASP A 26 6.34 12.22 16.94
CA ASP A 26 7.15 12.11 18.15
C ASP A 26 7.24 10.66 18.65
N VAL A 27 6.14 9.91 18.60
CA VAL A 27 6.13 8.49 18.99
C VAL A 27 6.94 7.62 18.03
N MET A 28 6.82 7.85 16.71
CA MET A 28 7.63 7.12 15.72
C MET A 28 9.13 7.41 15.92
N ASP A 29 9.50 8.66 16.16
CA ASP A 29 10.90 9.01 16.37
C ASP A 29 11.43 8.50 17.71
N LEU A 30 10.64 8.56 18.78
CA LEU A 30 10.97 7.98 20.09
C LEU A 30 11.26 6.48 19.99
N THR A 31 10.37 5.71 19.35
CA THR A 31 10.54 4.26 19.20
C THR A 31 11.77 3.91 18.35
N ARG A 32 12.04 4.67 17.28
CA ARG A 32 13.25 4.53 16.46
C ARG A 32 14.52 4.80 17.28
N GLN A 33 14.58 5.92 17.99
CA GLN A 33 15.74 6.28 18.82
C GLN A 33 15.99 5.26 19.93
N ALA A 34 14.92 4.78 20.58
CA ALA A 34 15.03 3.78 21.63
C ALA A 34 15.54 2.43 21.08
N GLU A 35 15.05 1.99 19.91
CA GLU A 35 15.57 0.79 19.23
C GLU A 35 17.06 0.93 18.90
N GLU A 36 17.46 2.05 18.29
CA GLU A 36 18.87 2.33 17.93
C GLU A 36 19.77 2.36 19.17
N GLY A 37 19.28 2.94 20.27
CA GLY A 37 19.99 2.97 21.56
C GLY A 37 20.24 1.58 22.14
N LEU A 38 19.26 0.68 22.08
CA LEU A 38 19.42 -0.72 22.51
C LEU A 38 20.46 -1.45 21.65
N VAL A 39 20.42 -1.26 20.33
CA VAL A 39 21.42 -1.85 19.41
C VAL A 39 22.82 -1.31 19.72
N ALA A 40 22.96 0.00 19.94
CA ALA A 40 24.24 0.61 20.31
C ALA A 40 24.78 0.09 21.66
N ALA A 41 23.90 -0.30 22.58
CA ALA A 41 24.24 -0.93 23.85
C ALA A 41 24.59 -2.43 23.74
N GLY A 42 24.58 -3.01 22.52
CA GLY A 42 24.94 -4.41 22.27
C GLY A 42 23.78 -5.40 22.38
N ILE A 43 22.53 -4.92 22.50
CA ILE A 43 21.35 -5.78 22.41
C ILE A 43 21.16 -6.20 20.95
N LYS A 44 20.75 -7.46 20.75
CA LYS A 44 20.54 -7.99 19.41
C LYS A 44 19.38 -7.29 18.71
N ALA A 45 19.52 -7.08 17.40
CA ALA A 45 18.48 -6.43 16.60
C ALA A 45 17.14 -7.18 16.66
N GLU A 46 17.13 -8.51 16.80
CA GLU A 46 15.89 -9.26 16.93
C GLU A 46 15.11 -8.98 18.22
N ASP A 47 15.79 -8.51 19.28
CA ASP A 47 15.22 -8.16 20.57
C ASP A 47 14.91 -6.66 20.63
N SER A 48 15.78 -5.80 20.07
CA SER A 48 15.54 -4.35 20.02
C SER A 48 14.28 -3.98 19.23
N ARG A 49 13.98 -4.71 18.15
CA ARG A 49 12.81 -4.46 17.29
C ARG A 49 11.45 -4.67 17.99
N TYR A 50 11.41 -5.20 19.22
CA TYR A 50 10.17 -5.29 20.01
C TYR A 50 9.58 -3.90 20.32
N LEU A 51 10.38 -2.84 20.20
CA LEU A 51 9.93 -1.46 20.31
C LEU A 51 9.23 -0.92 19.06
N ARG A 52 9.33 -1.62 17.91
CA ARG A 52 8.77 -1.11 16.66
C ARG A 52 7.25 -1.06 16.69
N PRO A 53 6.64 0.05 16.26
CA PRO A 53 5.20 0.12 16.10
C PRO A 53 4.76 -0.65 14.85
N ASN A 54 3.47 -1.00 14.77
CA ASN A 54 2.86 -1.60 13.58
C ASN A 54 2.99 -0.74 12.31
N ALA A 55 3.16 0.58 12.47
CA ALA A 55 3.33 1.53 11.37
C ALA A 55 4.77 1.55 10.81
N ALA A 56 5.67 0.72 11.33
CA ALA A 56 7.02 0.58 10.79
C ALA A 56 6.97 0.08 9.34
N THR A 57 7.65 0.78 8.45
CA THR A 57 7.68 0.44 7.02
C THR A 57 8.37 -0.90 6.80
N THR A 58 7.80 -1.74 5.93
CA THR A 58 8.35 -3.04 5.56
C THR A 58 8.33 -3.23 4.05
N ASN A 59 9.34 -3.94 3.53
CA ASN A 59 9.42 -4.31 2.12
C ASN A 59 9.01 -5.77 1.98
N ILE A 60 8.05 -6.05 1.10
CA ILE A 60 7.50 -7.39 0.90
C ILE A 60 7.65 -7.78 -0.56
N VAL A 61 8.30 -8.92 -0.80
CA VAL A 61 8.32 -9.59 -2.11
C VAL A 61 7.35 -10.76 -2.05
N MET A 62 6.42 -10.82 -3.00
CA MET A 62 5.42 -11.88 -3.07
C MET A 62 5.35 -12.47 -4.47
N SER A 63 4.99 -13.75 -4.53
CA SER A 63 4.71 -14.45 -5.79
C SER A 63 3.36 -15.14 -5.66
N MET A 64 2.50 -14.92 -6.64
CA MET A 64 1.14 -15.45 -6.66
C MET A 64 0.79 -15.89 -8.08
N SER A 65 0.16 -17.05 -8.20
CA SER A 65 -0.47 -17.48 -9.46
C SER A 65 -1.67 -16.57 -9.80
N PRO A 66 -2.12 -16.53 -11.07
CA PRO A 66 -3.30 -15.75 -11.45
C PRO A 66 -4.55 -16.06 -10.63
N ARG A 67 -4.78 -17.34 -10.29
CA ARG A 67 -5.92 -17.75 -9.45
C ARG A 67 -5.83 -17.17 -8.04
N GLN A 68 -4.63 -17.15 -7.44
CA GLN A 68 -4.41 -16.56 -6.12
C GLN A 68 -4.60 -15.05 -6.15
N LEU A 69 -4.14 -14.37 -7.21
CA LEU A 69 -4.35 -12.94 -7.40
C LEU A 69 -5.83 -12.59 -7.49
N ILE A 70 -6.61 -13.33 -8.30
CA ILE A 70 -8.07 -13.10 -8.39
C ILE A 70 -8.74 -13.27 -7.02
N HIS A 71 -8.38 -14.30 -6.26
CA HIS A 71 -8.88 -14.48 -4.90
C HIS A 71 -8.47 -13.33 -3.97
N PHE A 72 -7.20 -12.91 -4.02
CA PHE A 72 -6.69 -11.79 -3.25
C PHE A 72 -7.44 -10.50 -3.55
N PHE A 73 -7.67 -10.16 -4.83
CA PHE A 73 -8.42 -8.97 -5.21
C PHE A 73 -9.88 -9.03 -4.77
N ASN A 74 -10.55 -10.19 -4.87
CA ASN A 74 -11.93 -10.32 -4.38
C ASN A 74 -12.06 -10.01 -2.87
N LEU A 75 -11.01 -10.29 -2.07
CA LEU A 75 -11.02 -9.99 -0.63
C LEU A 75 -10.49 -8.60 -0.30
N ARG A 76 -9.45 -8.13 -0.99
CA ARG A 76 -8.71 -6.92 -0.61
C ARG A 76 -9.15 -5.67 -1.36
N CYS A 77 -9.81 -5.80 -2.50
CA CYS A 77 -10.47 -4.67 -3.17
C CYS A 77 -11.86 -4.34 -2.58
N ALA A 78 -12.34 -5.13 -1.62
CA ALA A 78 -13.65 -4.97 -1.00
C ALA A 78 -13.77 -3.67 -0.17
N PRO A 79 -14.96 -3.04 -0.09
CA PRO A 79 -15.16 -1.78 0.61
C PRO A 79 -14.99 -1.84 2.14
N ASP A 80 -15.00 -3.03 2.71
CA ASP A 80 -14.76 -3.31 4.15
C ASP A 80 -13.31 -3.69 4.46
N ALA A 81 -12.47 -3.92 3.44
CA ALA A 81 -11.04 -4.13 3.64
C ALA A 81 -10.37 -2.87 4.21
N GLN A 82 -9.36 -3.08 5.07
CA GLN A 82 -8.56 -1.98 5.60
C GLN A 82 -7.93 -1.17 4.46
N TRP A 83 -7.96 0.15 4.61
CA TRP A 83 -7.71 1.08 3.51
C TRP A 83 -6.30 0.96 2.91
N GLU A 84 -5.25 0.72 3.71
CA GLU A 84 -3.87 0.58 3.18
C GLU A 84 -3.76 -0.61 2.23
N ILE A 85 -4.18 -1.79 2.69
CA ILE A 85 -4.10 -3.00 1.84
C ILE A 85 -5.04 -2.90 0.64
N ARG A 86 -6.15 -2.17 0.75
CA ARG A 86 -7.09 -1.97 -0.35
C ARG A 86 -6.50 -1.10 -1.46
N ASP A 87 -5.86 0.02 -1.12
CA ASP A 87 -5.22 0.88 -2.12
C ASP A 87 -4.09 0.12 -2.84
N VAL A 88 -3.27 -0.62 -2.08
CA VAL A 88 -2.24 -1.51 -2.64
C VAL A 88 -2.85 -2.57 -3.56
N ALA A 89 -3.95 -3.22 -3.15
CA ALA A 89 -4.62 -4.24 -3.96
C ALA A 89 -5.19 -3.68 -5.26
N TRP A 90 -5.75 -2.47 -5.25
CA TRP A 90 -6.22 -1.81 -6.46
C TRP A 90 -5.07 -1.40 -7.39
N SER A 91 -3.96 -0.91 -6.82
CA SER A 91 -2.74 -0.64 -7.60
C SER A 91 -2.19 -1.90 -8.26
N MET A 92 -2.13 -3.01 -7.51
CA MET A 92 -1.76 -4.33 -8.03
C MET A 92 -2.72 -4.80 -9.13
N TYR A 93 -4.03 -4.60 -8.97
CA TYR A 93 -5.02 -4.96 -9.97
C TYR A 93 -4.81 -4.19 -11.29
N GLY A 94 -4.51 -2.89 -11.22
CA GLY A 94 -4.14 -2.09 -12.39
C GLY A 94 -2.88 -2.62 -13.08
N ALA A 95 -1.83 -2.88 -12.30
CA ALA A 95 -0.56 -3.42 -12.81
C ALA A 95 -0.73 -4.75 -13.54
N VAL A 96 -1.50 -5.69 -12.99
CA VAL A 96 -1.73 -7.00 -13.65
C VAL A 96 -2.67 -6.90 -14.84
N SER A 97 -3.61 -5.94 -14.83
CA SER A 97 -4.50 -5.67 -15.96
C SER A 97 -3.71 -5.13 -17.15
N LEU A 98 -2.70 -4.29 -16.91
CA LEU A 98 -1.76 -3.83 -17.94
C LEU A 98 -0.86 -4.98 -18.43
N ALA A 99 -0.28 -5.76 -17.51
CA ALA A 99 0.68 -6.80 -17.85
C ALA A 99 0.05 -8.03 -18.55
N ALA A 100 -1.18 -8.38 -18.20
CA ALA A 100 -1.86 -9.59 -18.69
C ALA A 100 -3.39 -9.38 -18.86
N PRO A 101 -3.82 -8.49 -19.78
CA PRO A 101 -5.23 -8.10 -19.94
C PRO A 101 -6.17 -9.25 -20.30
N ARG A 102 -5.66 -10.29 -20.97
CA ARG A 102 -6.47 -11.48 -21.31
C ARG A 102 -6.76 -12.39 -20.12
N VAL A 103 -5.94 -12.31 -19.07
CA VAL A 103 -6.08 -13.12 -17.85
C VAL A 103 -6.93 -12.38 -16.82
N PHE A 104 -6.66 -11.09 -16.66
CA PHE A 104 -7.35 -10.25 -15.69
C PHE A 104 -8.44 -9.45 -16.40
N GLY A 105 -9.61 -10.06 -16.51
CA GLY A 105 -10.87 -9.40 -16.88
C GLY A 105 -11.57 -8.78 -15.66
N PRO A 106 -12.88 -8.48 -15.75
CA PRO A 106 -13.61 -7.95 -14.59
C PRO A 106 -13.55 -8.94 -13.42
N LEU A 107 -13.22 -8.41 -12.23
CA LEU A 107 -13.20 -9.21 -11.00
C LEU A 107 -14.58 -9.80 -10.73
N PRO A 108 -14.70 -11.06 -10.28
CA PRO A 108 -15.98 -11.64 -9.89
C PRO A 108 -16.75 -10.76 -8.88
N ALA A 109 -16.05 -10.15 -7.92
CA ALA A 109 -16.65 -9.22 -6.96
C ALA A 109 -17.32 -7.98 -7.59
N ALA A 110 -17.03 -7.64 -8.85
CA ALA A 110 -17.70 -6.56 -9.56
C ALA A 110 -19.16 -6.90 -9.92
N GLU A 111 -19.53 -8.17 -9.99
CA GLU A 111 -20.92 -8.58 -10.23
C GLU A 111 -21.80 -8.29 -9.00
N GLU A 112 -21.24 -8.41 -7.80
CA GLU A 112 -21.97 -8.31 -6.53
C GLU A 112 -21.86 -6.91 -5.89
N SER A 113 -20.78 -6.17 -6.17
CA SER A 113 -20.51 -4.88 -5.54
C SER A 113 -20.42 -3.74 -6.55
N GLU A 114 -21.32 -2.76 -6.44
CA GLU A 114 -21.29 -1.53 -7.24
C GLU A 114 -19.99 -0.75 -7.02
N PHE A 115 -19.47 -0.73 -5.79
CA PHE A 115 -18.19 -0.11 -5.44
C PHE A 115 -17.03 -0.71 -6.24
N VAL A 116 -16.94 -2.04 -6.26
CA VAL A 116 -15.88 -2.77 -6.99
C VAL A 116 -16.05 -2.56 -8.49
N ARG A 117 -17.29 -2.65 -9.00
CA ARG A 117 -17.61 -2.47 -10.41
C ARG A 117 -17.15 -1.12 -10.95
N LYS A 118 -17.49 -0.03 -10.25
CA LYS A 118 -17.09 1.33 -10.64
C LYS A 118 -15.58 1.48 -10.69
N ARG A 119 -14.86 0.96 -9.70
CA ARG A 119 -13.39 1.00 -9.67
C ARG A 119 -12.75 0.15 -10.76
N VAL A 120 -13.25 -1.05 -11.03
CA VAL A 120 -12.78 -1.88 -12.15
C VAL A 120 -12.93 -1.15 -13.48
N MET A 121 -14.09 -0.52 -13.73
CA MET A 121 -14.32 0.25 -14.97
C MET A 121 -13.31 1.40 -15.11
N LEU A 122 -13.11 2.16 -14.02
CA LEU A 122 -12.15 3.26 -14.01
C LEU A 122 -10.71 2.80 -14.26
N ILE A 123 -10.26 1.73 -13.59
CA ILE A 123 -8.92 1.18 -13.78
C ILE A 123 -8.73 0.72 -15.21
N ASN A 124 -9.71 0.03 -15.79
CA ASN A 124 -9.63 -0.42 -17.17
C ASN A 124 -9.47 0.77 -18.14
N GLU A 125 -10.19 1.88 -17.92
CA GLU A 125 -10.03 3.09 -18.72
C GLU A 125 -8.62 3.70 -18.57
N LEU A 126 -8.10 3.77 -17.34
CA LEU A 126 -6.77 4.33 -17.07
C LEU A 126 -5.64 3.49 -17.67
N VAL A 127 -5.75 2.16 -17.58
CA VAL A 127 -4.82 1.21 -18.18
C VAL A 127 -4.85 1.33 -19.70
N GLN A 128 -6.03 1.31 -20.33
CA GLN A 128 -6.18 1.44 -21.78
C GLN A 128 -5.57 2.72 -22.34
N LYS A 129 -5.69 3.85 -21.62
CA LYS A 129 -5.05 5.12 -22.02
C LYS A 129 -3.52 5.05 -22.04
N GLN A 130 -2.94 4.13 -21.26
CA GLN A 130 -1.50 3.99 -21.06
C GLN A 130 -0.90 2.78 -21.80
N ASP A 131 -1.70 1.89 -22.38
CA ASP A 131 -1.26 0.71 -23.13
C ASP A 131 -0.20 1.06 -24.20
N ALA A 132 -0.47 2.09 -25.02
CA ALA A 132 0.45 2.50 -26.09
C ALA A 132 1.78 3.06 -25.56
N ALA A 133 1.79 3.62 -24.35
CA ALA A 133 3.02 4.08 -23.69
C ALA A 133 3.80 2.89 -23.09
N PHE A 134 3.09 1.94 -22.48
CA PHE A 134 3.67 0.71 -21.97
C PHE A 134 4.32 -0.14 -23.07
N GLU A 135 3.66 -0.27 -24.24
CA GLU A 135 4.21 -1.01 -25.38
C GLU A 135 5.51 -0.41 -25.93
N LYS A 136 5.70 0.92 -25.81
CA LYS A 136 6.92 1.63 -26.21
C LYS A 136 8.03 1.55 -25.16
N THR A 137 7.74 1.05 -23.97
CA THR A 137 8.73 0.92 -22.91
C THR A 137 9.74 -0.16 -23.29
N PRO A 138 11.06 0.11 -23.21
CA PRO A 138 12.08 -0.88 -23.53
C PRO A 138 11.95 -2.15 -22.66
N PRO A 139 12.18 -3.35 -23.23
CA PRO A 139 12.24 -4.58 -22.43
C PRO A 139 13.27 -4.49 -21.31
N GLY A 140 12.88 -4.89 -20.11
CA GLY A 140 13.67 -4.85 -18.88
C GLY A 140 13.42 -3.62 -18.01
N GLU A 141 12.87 -2.54 -18.55
CA GLU A 141 12.61 -1.30 -17.84
C GLU A 141 11.28 -1.30 -17.07
N LEU A 142 11.17 -0.36 -16.12
CA LEU A 142 9.96 -0.14 -15.33
C LEU A 142 9.11 0.95 -15.98
N PHE A 143 7.85 0.62 -16.25
CA PHE A 143 6.83 1.58 -16.62
C PHE A 143 6.07 2.03 -15.37
N HIS A 144 5.97 3.33 -15.15
CA HIS A 144 5.13 3.90 -14.09
C HIS A 144 3.68 3.97 -14.58
N LEU A 145 2.79 3.19 -13.96
CA LEU A 145 1.36 3.19 -14.26
C LEU A 145 0.68 4.26 -13.40
N GLU A 146 0.22 5.33 -14.03
CA GLU A 146 -0.45 6.44 -13.35
C GLU A 146 -1.92 6.09 -13.07
N LEU A 147 -2.24 5.83 -11.80
CA LEU A 147 -3.61 5.58 -11.34
C LEU A 147 -4.20 6.76 -10.57
N SER A 148 -3.36 7.56 -9.93
CA SER A 148 -3.76 8.77 -9.20
C SER A 148 -3.61 10.01 -10.11
N PRO A 149 -4.46 11.04 -9.94
CA PRO A 149 -5.47 11.23 -8.88
C PRO A 149 -6.84 10.63 -9.19
N GLN A 150 -7.04 10.01 -10.36
CA GLN A 150 -8.36 9.52 -10.78
C GLN A 150 -8.86 8.41 -9.87
N LEU A 151 -7.97 7.51 -9.44
CA LEU A 151 -8.23 6.56 -8.38
C LEU A 151 -7.89 7.20 -7.02
N ASP A 152 -8.95 7.52 -6.27
CA ASP A 152 -8.87 8.16 -4.95
C ASP A 152 -8.35 7.18 -3.90
N PHE A 153 -7.01 7.11 -3.78
CA PHE A 153 -6.32 6.36 -2.73
C PHE A 153 -6.28 7.16 -1.42
N SER A 154 -6.41 6.44 -0.31
CA SER A 154 -6.33 7.03 1.04
C SER A 154 -4.90 7.38 1.45
N HIS A 155 -3.90 6.88 0.72
CA HIS A 155 -2.49 7.21 0.89
C HIS A 155 -1.71 7.14 -0.42
N PRO A 156 -0.49 7.71 -0.48
CA PRO A 156 0.34 7.63 -1.67
C PRO A 156 0.70 6.18 -2.00
N VAL A 157 0.32 5.75 -3.20
CA VAL A 157 0.69 4.44 -3.77
C VAL A 157 1.16 4.67 -5.19
N GLU A 158 2.39 4.25 -5.48
CA GLU A 158 2.96 4.25 -6.82
C GLU A 158 2.92 2.84 -7.40
N SER A 159 2.68 2.72 -8.70
CA SER A 159 2.54 1.44 -9.38
C SER A 159 3.55 1.34 -10.51
N PHE A 160 4.39 0.31 -10.48
CA PHE A 160 5.39 0.07 -11.51
C PHE A 160 5.22 -1.33 -12.10
N VAL A 161 5.25 -1.42 -13.43
CA VAL A 161 5.18 -2.68 -14.17
C VAL A 161 6.46 -2.84 -14.97
N ARG A 162 7.17 -3.94 -14.74
CA ARG A 162 8.33 -4.27 -15.55
C ARG A 162 7.89 -4.79 -16.91
N ARG A 163 8.40 -4.19 -17.99
CA ARG A 163 8.20 -4.72 -19.34
C ARG A 163 9.14 -5.90 -19.54
N TYR A 164 8.59 -7.10 -19.72
CA TYR A 164 9.36 -8.29 -20.09
C TYR A 164 9.47 -8.43 -21.61
#